data_AF-A0AAU9XC31-F1
#
_entry.id   AF-A0AAU9XC31-F1
#
_cell.length_a   1.000
_cell.length_b   1.000
_cell.length_c   1.000
_cell.angle_alpha   90.00
_cell.angle_beta   90.00
_cell.angle_gamma   90.00
#
_symmetry.space_group_name_H-M   'P 1'
#
loop_
_entity.id
_entity.type
_entity.pdbx_description
1 polymer ?
#
loop_
_entity_poly.entity_id
_entity_poly.type
_entity_poly.pdbx_seq_one_letter_code
_entity_poly.pdbx_strand_id
1 'polypeptide(L)'
;MPSFCCVPNCNQKGYTSSLGEKVSFFNFPKAPLIRKQWIHAIRREEGKAFVITERTKVCSLHFRSEDLRKKAPTERQPLPAKKQLLAEDNSHRSDQSASVNSEAQETVEMSACEPSTSFEDDTCKTPDLERQIAEQSTKIGVLEEKLKQAESEINNLRRENIELNEKLAECERQQKEMSSRLFCVDRTDGDISFYTGLSSYVTFMAIFEYLNPGDNCANIRPRGIVIDVPEDFYNSDSEDEGNVQAAKKGRRRKLKPLDEFFIVLSRLRRGFSEKHLAHLYGVAQSTVSRIFVPWINYMYLKFG
;
A
#
# COMPACT_ATOMS: atom_id res chain seq x y z
N MET A 1 37.20 42.00 -5.48
CA MET A 1 36.41 41.41 -6.59
C MET A 1 35.03 41.06 -6.09
N PRO A 2 33.96 41.43 -6.81
CA PRO A 2 32.60 41.05 -6.42
C PRO A 2 32.43 39.53 -6.46
N SER A 3 31.77 38.98 -5.45
CA SER A 3 31.43 37.54 -5.39
C SER A 3 30.24 37.24 -6.32
N PHE A 4 30.24 36.08 -6.97
CA PHE A 4 29.17 35.61 -7.85
C PHE A 4 28.52 34.36 -7.25
N CYS A 5 27.19 34.27 -7.35
CA CYS A 5 26.46 33.08 -6.91
C CYS A 5 26.65 31.93 -7.92
N CYS A 6 26.94 30.72 -7.44
CA CYS A 6 27.11 29.55 -8.29
C CYS A 6 25.81 28.76 -8.52
N VAL A 7 24.66 29.21 -8.02
CA VAL A 7 23.37 28.53 -8.24
C VAL A 7 22.89 28.77 -9.68
N PRO A 8 22.46 27.73 -10.42
CA PRO A 8 21.88 27.90 -11.76
C PRO A 8 20.79 28.97 -11.77
N ASN A 9 20.80 29.83 -12.81
CA ASN A 9 19.85 30.93 -13.00
C ASN A 9 19.85 32.01 -11.90
N CYS A 10 20.81 32.01 -10.98
CA CYS A 10 21.00 33.10 -10.03
C CYS A 10 21.93 34.17 -10.62
N ASN A 11 21.41 35.39 -10.78
CA ASN A 11 22.16 36.52 -11.33
C ASN A 11 22.77 37.42 -10.24
N GLN A 12 22.78 36.98 -8.98
CA GLN A 12 23.27 37.80 -7.86
C GLN A 12 24.80 37.99 -7.94
N LYS A 13 25.21 39.26 -7.92
CA LYS A 13 26.61 39.70 -8.00
C LYS A 13 26.87 40.75 -6.92
N GLY A 14 27.91 40.55 -6.12
CA GLY A 14 28.24 41.46 -5.02
C GLY A 14 27.20 41.46 -3.89
N TYR A 15 27.46 42.28 -2.87
CA TYR A 15 26.79 42.22 -1.56
C TYR A 15 25.46 42.99 -1.47
N THR A 16 24.93 43.43 -2.61
CA THR A 16 23.69 44.21 -2.68
C THR A 16 22.77 43.57 -3.71
N SER A 17 21.51 43.31 -3.33
CA SER A 17 20.46 42.83 -4.22
C SER A 17 20.00 43.93 -5.18
N SER A 18 19.28 43.58 -6.24
CA SER A 18 18.62 44.55 -7.14
C SER A 18 17.62 45.46 -6.40
N LEU A 19 17.14 45.03 -5.24
CA LEU A 19 16.25 45.78 -4.35
C LEU A 19 16.98 46.62 -3.28
N GLY A 20 18.32 46.67 -3.31
CA GLY A 20 19.12 47.42 -2.33
C GLY A 20 19.39 46.69 -1.00
N GLU A 21 18.90 45.45 -0.85
CA GLU A 21 19.09 44.65 0.36
C GLU A 21 20.50 44.05 0.45
N LYS A 22 21.02 43.88 1.68
CA LYS A 22 22.33 43.27 1.92
C LYS A 22 22.27 41.76 1.66
N VAL A 23 23.15 41.27 0.79
CA VAL A 23 23.28 39.86 0.46
C VAL A 23 24.63 39.32 0.94
N SER A 24 24.60 38.19 1.64
CA SER A 24 25.81 37.48 2.08
C SER A 24 26.15 36.33 1.14
N PHE A 25 27.44 35.96 1.07
CA PHE A 25 27.91 34.81 0.28
C PHE A 25 28.53 33.77 1.20
N PHE A 26 28.12 32.53 1.03
CA PHE A 26 28.56 31.40 1.84
C PHE A 26 29.43 30.46 1.03
N ASN A 27 30.48 29.96 1.67
CA ASN A 27 31.27 28.85 1.16
C ASN A 27 30.49 27.54 1.30
N PHE A 28 30.78 26.60 0.41
CA PHE A 28 30.35 25.22 0.64
C PHE A 28 30.91 24.70 1.98
N PRO A 29 30.10 23.98 2.77
CA PRO A 29 30.56 23.33 4.00
C PRO A 29 31.74 22.41 3.75
N LYS A 30 32.64 22.32 4.74
CA LYS A 30 33.76 21.35 4.71
C LYS A 30 33.31 19.93 5.04
N ALA A 31 32.20 19.77 5.77
CA ALA A 31 31.65 18.47 6.11
C ALA A 31 31.08 17.79 4.85
N PRO A 32 31.50 16.55 4.51
CA PRO A 32 31.17 15.92 3.24
C PRO A 32 29.66 15.70 3.05
N LEU A 33 28.93 15.34 4.10
CA LEU A 33 27.48 15.11 4.05
C LEU A 33 26.72 16.40 3.71
N ILE A 34 26.97 17.48 4.46
CA ILE A 34 26.30 18.78 4.24
C ILE A 34 26.73 19.37 2.89
N ARG A 35 27.97 19.13 2.47
CA ARG A 35 28.44 19.50 1.13
C ARG A 35 27.67 18.77 0.04
N LYS A 36 27.49 17.44 0.13
CA LYS A 36 26.66 16.64 -0.79
C LYS A 36 25.23 17.17 -0.84
N GLN A 37 24.64 17.51 0.32
CA GLN A 37 23.31 18.12 0.40
C GLN A 37 23.23 19.46 -0.35
N TRP A 38 24.22 20.34 -0.18
CA TRP A 38 24.27 21.62 -0.89
C TRP A 38 24.39 21.44 -2.40
N ILE A 39 25.24 20.52 -2.86
CA ILE A 39 25.42 20.18 -4.27
C ILE A 39 24.10 19.70 -4.88
N HIS A 40 23.43 18.77 -4.19
CA HIS A 40 22.12 18.26 -4.59
C HIS A 40 21.06 19.37 -4.64
N ALA A 41 21.02 20.24 -3.62
CA ALA A 41 20.06 21.35 -3.54
C ALA A 41 20.22 22.37 -4.68
N ILE A 42 21.46 22.68 -5.08
CA ILE A 42 21.73 23.58 -6.22
C ILE A 42 21.57 22.89 -7.58
N ARG A 43 21.27 21.58 -7.60
CA ARG A 43 21.10 20.75 -8.80
C ARG A 43 22.29 20.84 -9.75
N ARG A 44 23.49 20.78 -9.21
CA ARG A 44 24.74 20.62 -9.98
C ARG A 44 25.44 19.35 -9.55
N GLU A 45 26.25 18.78 -10.43
CA GLU A 45 27.15 17.67 -10.09
C GLU A 45 28.59 18.16 -10.13
N GLU A 46 29.40 17.75 -9.14
CA GLU A 46 30.85 17.97 -9.20
C GLU A 46 31.43 17.09 -10.31
N GLY A 47 32.12 17.70 -11.26
CA GLY A 47 32.67 16.99 -12.41
C GLY A 47 33.64 17.86 -13.20
N LYS A 48 34.05 17.40 -14.39
CA LYS A 48 35.03 18.11 -15.23
C LYS A 48 34.60 19.53 -15.60
N ALA A 49 33.30 19.79 -15.71
CA ALA A 49 32.74 21.09 -16.06
C ALA A 49 32.41 22.00 -14.86
N PHE A 50 32.40 21.47 -13.63
CA PHE A 50 32.06 22.22 -12.42
C PHE A 50 32.82 21.68 -11.21
N VAL A 51 33.79 22.47 -10.75
CA VAL A 51 34.62 22.14 -9.58
C VAL A 51 34.35 23.17 -8.50
N ILE A 52 33.89 22.71 -7.33
CA ILE A 52 33.64 23.58 -6.18
C ILE A 52 34.97 23.94 -5.53
N THR A 53 35.35 25.20 -5.67
CA THR A 53 36.55 25.82 -5.12
C THR A 53 36.19 26.86 -4.05
N GLU A 54 37.17 27.52 -3.44
CA GLU A 54 36.89 28.60 -2.48
C GLU A 54 36.17 29.81 -3.11
N ARG A 55 36.19 29.93 -4.45
CA ARG A 55 35.51 30.98 -5.20
C ARG A 55 34.06 30.64 -5.53
N THR A 56 33.65 29.37 -5.43
CA THR A 56 32.24 28.98 -5.65
C THR A 56 31.45 29.25 -4.38
N LYS A 57 30.60 30.27 -4.43
CA LYS A 57 29.78 30.72 -3.30
C LYS A 57 28.29 30.62 -3.62
N VAL A 58 27.48 30.42 -2.59
CA VAL A 58 26.01 30.50 -2.67
C VAL A 58 25.55 31.76 -1.94
N CYS A 59 24.67 32.56 -2.55
CA CYS A 59 24.16 33.78 -1.91
C CYS A 59 23.05 33.48 -0.89
N SER A 60 22.85 34.39 0.07
CA SER A 60 21.88 34.24 1.16
C SER A 60 20.43 34.11 0.71
N LEU A 61 20.10 34.51 -0.52
CA LEU A 61 18.75 34.43 -1.10
C LEU A 61 18.26 32.98 -1.30
N HIS A 62 19.16 31.99 -1.27
CA HIS A 62 18.83 30.57 -1.43
C HIS A 62 18.60 29.83 -0.10
N PHE A 63 18.69 30.54 1.02
CA PHE A 63 18.46 29.98 2.35
C PHE A 63 17.22 30.62 2.95
N ARG A 64 16.47 29.86 3.76
CA ARG A 64 15.42 30.47 4.58
C ARG A 64 16.08 31.25 5.70
N SER A 65 15.42 32.30 6.18
CA SER A 65 15.92 33.10 7.31
C SER A 65 16.18 32.27 8.57
N GLU A 66 15.47 31.15 8.72
CA GLU A 66 15.61 30.17 9.81
C GLU A 66 16.89 29.33 9.70
N ASP A 67 17.35 29.05 8.48
CA ASP A 67 18.56 28.26 8.20
C ASP A 67 19.84 29.11 8.37
N LEU A 68 19.70 30.44 8.35
CA LEU A 68 20.79 31.39 8.47
C LEU A 68 21.03 31.76 9.94
N ARG A 69 22.05 31.15 10.55
CA ARG A 69 22.52 31.59 11.87
C ARG A 69 23.13 32.99 11.78
N LYS A 70 22.47 33.99 12.36
CA LYS A 70 23.09 35.30 12.66
C LYS A 70 24.06 35.11 13.83
N LYS A 71 25.34 34.88 13.55
CA LYS A 71 26.40 35.00 14.57
C LYS A 71 27.28 36.21 14.27
N ALA A 72 27.58 36.99 15.30
CA ALA A 72 28.65 37.98 15.32
C ALA A 72 30.01 37.30 15.03
N PRO A 73 31.05 38.05 14.62
CA PRO A 73 32.21 37.50 13.95
C PRO A 73 33.07 36.74 14.96
N THR A 74 33.02 35.40 14.96
CA THR A 74 34.13 34.46 15.13
C THR A 74 33.55 33.03 15.14
N GLU A 75 33.91 32.27 14.10
CA GLU A 75 33.96 30.81 13.99
C GLU A 75 32.83 29.83 14.47
N ARG A 76 32.63 28.84 13.58
CA ARG A 76 32.40 27.39 13.78
C ARG A 76 31.01 26.80 14.14
N GLN A 77 30.66 25.84 13.27
CA GLN A 77 30.01 24.51 13.40
C GLN A 77 28.66 24.33 14.14
N PRO A 78 27.84 23.34 13.70
CA PRO A 78 26.84 22.70 14.55
C PRO A 78 27.13 21.19 14.77
N LEU A 79 26.81 20.71 15.99
CA LEU A 79 26.66 19.28 16.34
C LEU A 79 25.19 18.98 16.72
N PRO A 80 24.77 17.69 16.68
CA PRO A 80 23.38 17.25 16.82
C PRO A 80 23.04 16.68 18.21
N ALA A 81 21.77 16.75 18.64
CA ALA A 81 21.14 16.00 19.75
C ALA A 81 19.65 16.40 19.86
N LYS A 82 18.67 15.61 20.32
CA LYS A 82 18.53 14.23 20.81
C LYS A 82 17.02 13.89 20.90
N LYS A 83 16.73 12.59 21.00
CA LYS A 83 15.43 11.91 21.24
C LYS A 83 14.86 12.11 22.66
N GLN A 84 13.54 11.90 22.81
CA GLN A 84 12.81 11.21 23.92
C GLN A 84 11.34 11.04 23.46
N LEU A 85 10.86 9.86 23.05
CA LEU A 85 10.32 8.72 23.84
C LEU A 85 9.37 9.11 24.96
N LEU A 86 8.06 8.83 24.79
CA LEU A 86 7.18 8.05 25.69
C LEU A 86 5.92 7.62 24.90
N ALA A 87 5.60 6.33 24.87
CA ALA A 87 4.26 5.83 24.57
C ALA A 87 4.04 4.51 25.32
N GLU A 88 2.92 4.49 26.04
CA GLU A 88 2.53 3.50 27.03
C GLU A 88 2.07 2.20 26.38
N ASP A 89 2.48 1.09 27.00
CA ASP A 89 2.08 -0.27 26.69
C ASP A 89 0.74 -0.56 27.38
N ASN A 90 -0.24 -1.05 26.62
CA ASN A 90 -1.43 -1.67 27.17
C ASN A 90 -1.78 -2.89 26.31
N SER A 91 -1.21 -4.03 26.69
CA SER A 91 -1.60 -5.34 26.18
C SER A 91 -2.52 -6.02 27.19
N HIS A 92 -3.77 -6.24 26.81
CA HIS A 92 -4.70 -7.09 27.54
C HIS A 92 -4.98 -8.37 26.74
N ARG A 93 -4.85 -9.46 27.50
CA ARG A 93 -4.93 -10.89 27.20
C ARG A 93 -6.28 -11.32 26.62
N SER A 94 -6.28 -12.41 25.85
CA SER A 94 -6.94 -13.70 26.17
C SER A 94 -6.94 -14.58 24.92
N ASP A 95 -6.16 -15.67 24.91
CA ASP A 95 -6.55 -17.05 25.24
C ASP A 95 -7.22 -17.79 24.06
N GLN A 96 -6.48 -18.72 23.46
CA GLN A 96 -7.03 -19.89 22.77
C GLN A 96 -6.19 -21.11 23.14
N SER A 97 -6.76 -21.97 23.97
CA SER A 97 -6.28 -23.32 24.23
C SER A 97 -7.11 -24.32 23.41
N ALA A 98 -6.40 -25.27 22.78
CA ALA A 98 -6.62 -26.73 22.77
C ALA A 98 -8.06 -27.27 22.54
N SER A 99 -8.35 -28.36 21.83
CA SER A 99 -7.59 -29.49 21.30
C SER A 99 -8.63 -30.52 20.80
N VAL A 100 -8.39 -31.13 19.63
CA VAL A 100 -8.48 -32.59 19.33
C VAL A 100 -9.73 -33.38 19.81
N ASN A 101 -10.62 -33.81 18.89
CA ASN A 101 -10.71 -35.19 18.33
C ASN A 101 -12.08 -35.50 17.67
N SER A 102 -12.03 -36.02 16.44
CA SER A 102 -13.00 -36.85 15.69
C SER A 102 -12.35 -38.25 15.59
N GLU A 103 -12.97 -39.42 15.39
CA GLU A 103 -14.27 -39.96 14.98
C GLU A 103 -14.33 -41.36 15.66
N ALA A 104 -15.48 -41.85 16.16
CA ALA A 104 -16.41 -42.76 15.48
C ALA A 104 -15.76 -43.87 14.64
N GLN A 105 -16.00 -45.15 14.98
CA GLN A 105 -16.90 -46.00 14.18
C GLN A 105 -17.11 -47.39 14.78
N GLU A 106 -18.40 -47.69 14.87
CA GLU A 106 -19.07 -48.94 15.14
C GLU A 106 -19.07 -49.80 13.87
N THR A 107 -18.86 -51.12 14.00
CA THR A 107 -19.27 -52.09 12.98
C THR A 107 -19.95 -53.25 13.70
N VAL A 108 -21.23 -53.42 13.40
CA VAL A 108 -22.09 -54.53 13.81
C VAL A 108 -22.10 -55.52 12.64
N GLU A 109 -21.84 -56.79 12.91
CA GLU A 109 -22.32 -57.88 12.07
C GLU A 109 -23.09 -58.90 12.91
N MET A 110 -24.30 -59.17 12.44
CA MET A 110 -25.28 -60.10 12.99
C MET A 110 -25.11 -61.45 12.30
N SER A 111 -25.05 -62.55 13.05
CA SER A 111 -25.30 -63.89 12.50
C SER A 111 -26.00 -64.77 13.52
N ALA A 112 -26.98 -65.50 13.01
CA ALA A 112 -27.98 -66.28 13.73
C ALA A 112 -27.48 -67.67 14.15
N CYS A 113 -28.05 -68.23 15.23
CA CYS A 113 -28.52 -69.62 15.24
C CYS A 113 -29.48 -69.93 16.40
N GLU A 114 -30.54 -70.63 16.00
CA GLU A 114 -31.55 -71.49 16.63
C GLU A 114 -31.49 -71.85 18.13
N PRO A 115 -32.67 -72.11 18.74
CA PRO A 115 -32.81 -72.37 20.17
C PRO A 115 -32.56 -73.85 20.51
N SER A 116 -32.00 -74.09 21.69
CA SER A 116 -32.14 -75.39 22.35
C SER A 116 -32.38 -75.19 23.84
N THR A 117 -33.47 -75.81 24.26
CA THR A 117 -34.05 -75.91 25.59
C THR A 117 -33.08 -76.44 26.64
N SER A 118 -33.04 -75.79 27.80
CA SER A 118 -33.10 -76.47 29.10
C SER A 118 -33.34 -75.47 30.22
N PHE A 119 -34.40 -75.72 30.99
CA PHE A 119 -34.71 -75.09 32.26
C PHE A 119 -33.55 -75.26 33.26
N GLU A 120 -33.10 -74.17 33.89
CA GLU A 120 -32.84 -74.11 35.33
C GLU A 120 -33.18 -72.70 35.83
N ASP A 121 -34.01 -72.65 36.87
CA ASP A 121 -34.40 -71.49 37.65
C ASP A 121 -33.21 -71.03 38.51
N ASP A 122 -32.67 -69.85 38.23
CA ASP A 122 -31.70 -69.17 39.10
C ASP A 122 -32.07 -67.68 39.19
N THR A 123 -33.13 -67.44 39.95
CA THR A 123 -33.66 -66.12 40.29
C THR A 123 -32.71 -65.41 41.26
N CYS A 124 -31.66 -64.75 40.75
CA CYS A 124 -30.92 -63.73 41.52
C CYS A 124 -30.15 -62.65 40.69
N LYS A 125 -30.07 -62.74 39.35
CA LYS A 125 -29.33 -61.75 38.51
C LYS A 125 -30.20 -60.71 37.79
N THR A 126 -31.52 -60.79 37.93
CA THR A 126 -32.49 -59.94 37.24
C THR A 126 -32.39 -58.42 37.52
N PRO A 127 -32.09 -57.93 38.75
CA PRO A 127 -32.15 -56.49 39.01
C PRO A 127 -30.98 -55.68 38.44
N ASP A 128 -29.80 -56.30 38.21
CA ASP A 128 -28.62 -55.58 37.68
C ASP A 128 -28.68 -55.41 36.15
N LEU A 129 -29.21 -56.42 35.44
CA LEU A 129 -29.48 -56.33 34.00
C LEU A 129 -30.63 -55.35 33.72
N GLU A 130 -31.70 -55.37 34.52
CA GLU A 130 -32.80 -54.39 34.40
C GLU A 130 -32.32 -52.96 34.64
N ARG A 131 -31.41 -52.75 35.61
CA ARG A 131 -30.79 -51.44 35.87
C ARG A 131 -29.92 -50.99 34.69
N GLN A 132 -29.12 -51.87 34.10
CA GLN A 132 -28.30 -51.56 32.92
C GLN A 132 -29.17 -51.24 31.70
N ILE A 133 -30.26 -51.97 31.49
CA ILE A 133 -31.23 -51.71 30.41
C ILE A 133 -31.89 -50.34 30.61
N ALA A 134 -32.29 -49.99 31.83
CA ALA A 134 -32.85 -48.68 32.15
C ALA A 134 -31.82 -47.55 31.93
N GLU A 135 -30.57 -47.76 32.34
CA GLU A 135 -29.48 -46.79 32.15
C GLU A 135 -29.12 -46.59 30.67
N GLN A 136 -29.13 -47.67 29.87
CA GLN A 136 -28.97 -47.57 28.42
C GLN A 136 -30.16 -46.89 27.76
N SER A 137 -31.39 -47.18 28.18
CA SER A 137 -32.60 -46.53 27.67
C SER A 137 -32.61 -45.02 27.92
N THR A 138 -32.13 -44.57 29.08
CA THR A 138 -31.99 -43.12 29.35
C THR A 138 -30.91 -42.48 28.50
N LYS A 139 -29.77 -43.17 28.27
CA LYS A 139 -28.72 -42.71 27.34
C LYS A 139 -29.21 -42.58 25.91
N ILE A 140 -29.99 -43.56 25.43
CA ILE A 140 -30.59 -43.52 24.09
C ILE A 140 -31.48 -42.29 23.96
N GLY A 141 -32.37 -42.01 24.93
CA GLY A 141 -33.22 -40.82 24.89
C GLY A 141 -32.43 -39.50 24.84
N VAL A 142 -31.33 -39.39 25.61
CA VAL A 142 -30.45 -38.20 25.56
C VAL A 142 -29.73 -38.06 24.22
N LEU A 143 -29.30 -39.17 23.61
CA LEU A 143 -28.65 -39.16 22.31
C LEU A 143 -29.64 -38.81 21.19
N GLU A 144 -30.86 -39.33 21.23
CA GLU A 144 -31.94 -38.99 20.30
C GLU A 144 -32.27 -37.50 20.33
N GLU A 145 -32.32 -36.90 21.53
CA GLU A 145 -32.58 -35.48 21.68
C GLU A 145 -31.43 -34.60 21.16
N LYS A 146 -30.18 -35.01 21.41
CA LYS A 146 -28.99 -34.35 20.82
C LYS A 146 -28.96 -34.47 19.31
N LEU A 147 -29.35 -35.62 18.76
CA LEU A 147 -29.41 -35.85 17.32
C LEU A 147 -30.47 -34.93 16.68
N LYS A 148 -31.65 -34.85 17.30
CA LYS A 148 -32.72 -33.93 16.88
C LYS A 148 -32.30 -32.46 16.97
N GLN A 149 -31.55 -32.09 18.01
CA GLN A 149 -31.00 -30.74 18.16
C GLN A 149 -29.97 -30.43 17.06
N ALA A 150 -29.06 -31.35 16.78
CA ALA A 150 -28.08 -31.22 15.71
C ALA A 150 -28.73 -31.14 14.32
N GLU A 151 -29.77 -31.94 14.05
CA GLU A 151 -30.57 -31.85 12.82
C GLU A 151 -31.25 -30.50 12.67
N SER A 152 -31.81 -29.96 13.76
CA SER A 152 -32.42 -28.63 13.75
C SER A 152 -31.39 -27.53 13.42
N GLU A 153 -30.18 -27.66 13.96
CA GLU A 153 -29.08 -26.74 13.72
C GLU A 153 -28.56 -26.82 12.28
N ILE A 154 -28.37 -28.03 11.74
CA ILE A 154 -28.01 -28.25 10.34
C ILE A 154 -29.03 -27.61 9.40
N ASN A 155 -30.33 -27.76 9.70
CA ASN A 155 -31.38 -27.16 8.89
C ASN A 155 -31.39 -25.63 8.96
N ASN A 156 -31.10 -25.06 10.14
CA ASN A 156 -30.95 -23.61 10.29
C ASN A 156 -29.74 -23.07 9.52
N LEU A 157 -28.57 -23.69 9.69
CA LEU A 157 -27.33 -23.30 9.00
C LEU A 157 -27.44 -23.47 7.49
N ARG A 158 -28.16 -24.48 7.00
CA ARG A 158 -28.45 -24.64 5.57
C ARG A 158 -29.31 -23.50 5.04
N ARG A 159 -30.34 -23.09 5.80
CA ARG A 159 -31.20 -21.97 5.42
C ARG A 159 -30.42 -20.65 5.36
N GLU A 160 -29.59 -20.39 6.37
CA GLU A 160 -28.72 -19.21 6.40
C GLU A 160 -27.69 -19.22 5.27
N ASN A 161 -27.09 -20.37 4.96
CA ASN A 161 -26.19 -20.48 3.80
C ASN A 161 -26.90 -20.16 2.47
N ILE A 162 -28.15 -20.60 2.30
CA ILE A 162 -28.92 -20.27 1.09
C ILE A 162 -29.13 -18.75 1.03
N GLU A 163 -29.60 -18.13 2.12
CA GLU A 163 -29.85 -16.68 2.19
C GLU A 163 -28.57 -15.86 1.95
N LEU A 164 -27.44 -16.26 2.55
CA LEU A 164 -26.15 -15.60 2.35
C LEU A 164 -25.64 -15.74 0.92
N ASN A 165 -25.78 -16.92 0.31
CA ASN A 165 -25.39 -17.14 -1.09
C ASN A 165 -26.26 -16.32 -2.06
N GLU A 166 -27.56 -16.20 -1.81
CA GLU A 166 -28.45 -15.34 -2.59
C GLU A 166 -28.04 -13.85 -2.48
N LYS A 167 -27.75 -13.39 -1.27
CA LYS A 167 -27.24 -12.02 -1.05
C LYS A 167 -25.90 -11.77 -1.73
N LEU A 168 -24.99 -12.75 -1.71
CA LEU A 168 -23.72 -12.67 -2.44
C LEU A 168 -23.94 -12.55 -3.94
N ALA A 169 -24.77 -13.42 -4.53
CA ALA A 169 -25.08 -13.38 -5.94
C ALA A 169 -25.71 -12.04 -6.37
N GLU A 170 -26.61 -11.50 -5.55
CA GLU A 170 -27.22 -10.19 -5.79
C GLU A 170 -26.20 -9.05 -5.69
N CYS A 171 -25.32 -9.07 -4.68
CA CYS A 171 -24.29 -8.05 -4.51
C CYS A 171 -23.27 -8.08 -5.66
N GLU A 172 -22.86 -9.27 -6.10
CA GLU A 172 -22.01 -9.46 -7.27
C GLU A 172 -22.68 -8.96 -8.56
N ARG A 173 -23.98 -9.24 -8.74
CA ARG A 173 -24.77 -8.74 -9.87
C ARG A 173 -24.79 -7.21 -9.89
N GLN A 174 -25.04 -6.58 -8.74
CA GLN A 174 -25.02 -5.12 -8.60
C GLN A 174 -23.62 -4.54 -8.85
N GLN A 175 -22.57 -5.17 -8.35
CA GLN A 175 -21.19 -4.75 -8.61
C GLN A 175 -20.85 -4.81 -10.10
N LYS A 176 -21.25 -5.89 -10.78
CA LYS A 176 -21.05 -6.06 -12.22
C LYS A 176 -21.83 -5.02 -13.00
N GLU A 177 -23.08 -4.74 -12.63
CA GLU A 177 -23.90 -3.71 -13.26
C GLU A 177 -23.28 -2.31 -13.08
N MET A 178 -22.90 -1.95 -11.85
CA MET A 178 -22.24 -0.67 -11.57
C MET A 178 -20.91 -0.52 -12.29
N SER A 179 -20.11 -1.59 -12.34
CA SER A 179 -18.85 -1.63 -13.09
C SER A 179 -19.06 -1.54 -14.61
N SER A 180 -20.17 -2.09 -15.13
CA SER A 180 -20.50 -2.04 -16.56
C SER A 180 -20.80 -0.61 -17.04
N ARG A 181 -21.35 0.24 -16.15
CA ARG A 181 -21.65 1.66 -16.44
C ARG A 181 -20.40 2.55 -16.45
N LEU A 182 -19.30 2.10 -15.86
CA LEU A 182 -18.05 2.84 -15.83
C LEU A 182 -17.23 2.62 -17.11
N PHE A 183 -16.48 3.64 -17.50
CA PHE A 183 -15.55 3.50 -18.61
C PHE A 183 -14.41 2.55 -18.23
N CYS A 184 -14.01 1.67 -19.15
CA CYS A 184 -12.89 0.74 -18.96
C CYS A 184 -12.15 0.61 -20.28
N VAL A 185 -10.83 0.83 -20.24
CA VAL A 185 -10.02 0.85 -21.47
C VAL A 185 -10.05 -0.50 -22.19
N ASP A 186 -10.10 -1.60 -21.44
CA ASP A 186 -10.17 -2.98 -21.94
C ASP A 186 -11.42 -3.23 -22.82
N ARG A 187 -12.45 -2.39 -22.70
CA ARG A 187 -13.70 -2.49 -23.48
C ARG A 187 -13.75 -1.56 -24.69
N THR A 188 -12.74 -0.72 -24.90
CA THR A 188 -12.76 0.39 -25.89
C THR A 188 -11.84 0.21 -27.09
N ASP A 189 -11.60 -1.05 -27.50
CA ASP A 189 -10.59 -1.43 -28.50
C ASP A 189 -10.72 -0.69 -29.86
N GLY A 190 -11.94 -0.31 -30.25
CA GLY A 190 -12.22 0.45 -31.48
C GLY A 190 -11.88 1.95 -31.42
N ASP A 191 -11.81 2.56 -30.24
CA ASP A 191 -11.76 4.02 -30.08
C ASP A 191 -10.42 4.54 -29.53
N ILE A 192 -9.41 3.69 -29.38
CA ILE A 192 -8.13 4.08 -28.79
C ILE A 192 -7.45 5.22 -29.55
N SER A 193 -7.56 5.24 -30.88
CA SER A 193 -7.05 6.33 -31.70
C SER A 193 -7.78 7.64 -31.44
N PHE A 194 -9.10 7.59 -31.23
CA PHE A 194 -9.93 8.74 -30.92
C PHE A 194 -9.59 9.34 -29.55
N TYR A 195 -9.31 8.52 -28.55
CA TYR A 195 -8.98 8.97 -27.19
C TYR A 195 -7.52 9.35 -27.02
N THR A 196 -6.59 8.48 -27.43
CA THR A 196 -5.16 8.61 -27.12
C THR A 196 -4.35 9.26 -28.25
N GLY A 197 -4.88 9.25 -29.48
CA GLY A 197 -4.15 9.67 -30.67
C GLY A 197 -3.17 8.61 -31.22
N LEU A 198 -3.10 7.43 -30.60
CA LEU A 198 -2.25 6.32 -31.06
C LEU A 198 -2.95 5.52 -32.16
N SER A 199 -2.18 4.95 -33.10
CA SER A 199 -2.72 4.27 -34.28
C SER A 199 -3.50 2.99 -33.97
N SER A 200 -3.20 2.30 -32.86
CA SER A 200 -3.84 1.04 -32.49
C SER A 200 -3.70 0.75 -30.99
N TYR A 201 -4.52 -0.17 -30.47
CA TYR A 201 -4.34 -0.73 -29.13
C TYR A 201 -2.98 -1.37 -28.93
N VAL A 202 -2.46 -2.04 -29.96
CA VAL A 202 -1.13 -2.67 -29.93
C VAL A 202 -0.05 -1.63 -29.67
N THR A 203 -0.13 -0.46 -30.33
CA THR A 203 0.78 0.66 -30.07
C THR A 203 0.62 1.23 -28.66
N PHE A 204 -0.62 1.36 -28.18
CA PHE A 204 -0.91 1.79 -26.82
C PHE A 204 -0.29 0.86 -25.77
N MET A 205 -0.49 -0.45 -25.92
CA MET A 205 0.07 -1.46 -25.03
C MET A 205 1.59 -1.50 -25.10
N ALA A 206 2.18 -1.43 -26.30
CA ALA A 206 3.64 -1.40 -26.45
C ALA A 206 4.28 -0.20 -25.73
N ILE A 207 3.66 0.98 -25.79
CA ILE A 207 4.14 2.15 -25.05
C ILE A 207 3.97 1.96 -23.55
N PHE A 208 2.83 1.42 -23.11
CA PHE A 208 2.58 1.13 -21.69
C PHE A 208 3.59 0.15 -21.12
N GLU A 209 3.90 -0.93 -21.85
CA GLU A 209 4.91 -1.92 -21.50
C GLU A 209 6.31 -1.31 -21.44
N TYR A 210 6.68 -0.49 -22.43
CA TYR A 210 7.95 0.25 -22.43
C TYR A 210 8.08 1.16 -21.19
N LEU A 211 7.01 1.88 -20.85
CA LEU A 211 6.99 2.75 -19.69
C LEU A 211 7.19 1.95 -18.40
N ASN A 212 6.62 0.74 -18.30
CA ASN A 212 6.71 -0.15 -17.15
C ASN A 212 6.42 0.58 -15.82
N PRO A 213 5.18 1.03 -15.57
CA PRO A 213 4.82 1.75 -14.35
C PRO A 213 4.92 0.89 -13.08
N GLY A 214 5.07 -0.43 -13.21
CA GLY A 214 5.08 -1.40 -12.12
C GLY A 214 3.69 -1.59 -11.47
N ASP A 215 3.60 -2.58 -10.57
CA ASP A 215 2.36 -2.88 -9.87
C ASP A 215 1.86 -1.68 -9.06
N ASN A 216 0.60 -1.30 -9.28
CA ASN A 216 -0.01 -0.12 -8.66
C ASN A 216 0.81 1.18 -8.86
N CYS A 217 1.47 1.32 -10.01
CA CYS A 217 2.30 2.48 -10.35
C CYS A 217 3.50 2.68 -9.41
N ALA A 218 4.11 1.59 -8.92
CA ALA A 218 5.25 1.63 -8.01
C ALA A 218 6.45 2.44 -8.57
N ASN A 219 6.63 2.46 -9.88
CA ASN A 219 7.73 3.18 -10.53
C ASN A 219 7.41 4.68 -10.74
N ILE A 220 6.16 5.08 -10.51
CA ILE A 220 5.71 6.47 -10.66
C ILE A 220 5.71 7.12 -9.28
N ARG A 221 6.71 7.97 -9.04
CA ARG A 221 6.81 8.73 -7.79
C ARG A 221 5.54 9.57 -7.60
N PRO A 222 4.79 9.37 -6.49
CA PRO A 222 3.62 10.20 -6.21
C PRO A 222 4.01 11.67 -6.16
N ARG A 223 3.02 12.54 -6.35
CA ARG A 223 3.18 13.98 -6.09
C ARG A 223 3.37 14.17 -4.58
N GLY A 224 4.57 13.93 -4.08
CA GLY A 224 4.97 14.19 -2.71
C GLY A 224 5.12 15.69 -2.53
N ILE A 225 4.56 16.21 -1.44
CA ILE A 225 5.17 17.36 -0.77
C ILE A 225 6.64 16.96 -0.60
N VAL A 226 7.55 17.72 -1.21
CA VAL A 226 8.98 17.58 -0.96
C VAL A 226 9.17 17.92 0.51
N ILE A 227 8.97 16.95 1.38
CA ILE A 227 9.59 16.94 2.70
C ILE A 227 10.98 16.40 2.41
N ASP A 228 11.96 17.14 2.91
CA ASP A 228 13.39 17.05 2.65
C ASP A 228 13.89 15.62 2.39
N VAL A 229 14.85 15.51 1.47
CA VAL A 229 15.57 14.26 1.21
C VAL A 229 15.95 13.64 2.56
N PRO A 230 15.41 12.46 2.92
CA PRO A 230 15.66 11.85 4.21
C PRO A 230 17.17 11.77 4.49
N GLU A 231 17.60 12.11 5.71
CA GLU A 231 19.03 12.22 6.08
C GLU A 231 19.81 10.93 5.78
N ASP A 232 19.14 9.79 5.86
CA ASP A 232 19.61 8.44 5.51
C ASP A 232 20.04 8.29 4.05
N PHE A 233 19.51 9.09 3.12
CA PHE A 233 19.97 9.11 1.72
C PHE A 233 21.46 9.45 1.60
N TYR A 234 21.99 10.28 2.50
CA TYR A 234 23.40 10.68 2.50
C TYR A 234 24.27 9.78 3.39
N ASN A 235 23.67 8.92 4.21
CA ASN A 235 24.38 8.01 5.13
C ASN A 235 24.72 6.64 4.51
N SER A 236 24.38 6.41 3.23
CA SER A 236 24.50 5.12 2.54
C SER A 236 25.93 4.68 2.16
N ASP A 237 26.98 5.35 2.65
CA ASP A 237 28.38 4.91 2.42
C ASP A 237 28.84 3.88 3.48
N SER A 238 27.95 3.37 4.36
CA SER A 238 28.24 2.21 5.21
C SER A 238 27.73 0.93 4.53
N GLU A 239 28.67 0.05 4.17
CA GLU A 239 28.48 -1.31 3.64
C GLU A 239 27.78 -2.23 4.65
N ASP A 240 26.51 -1.96 4.98
CA ASP A 240 25.67 -2.87 5.75
C ASP A 240 24.40 -3.16 4.96
N GLU A 241 24.49 -4.18 4.10
CA GLU A 241 23.35 -4.79 3.42
C GLU A 241 22.46 -5.48 4.44
N GLY A 242 21.56 -4.72 5.05
CA GLY A 242 20.61 -5.28 5.98
C GLY A 242 19.56 -4.26 6.38
N ASN A 243 18.41 -4.32 5.72
CA ASN A 243 17.17 -3.62 6.09
C ASN A 243 16.99 -2.22 5.49
N VAL A 244 16.84 -2.16 4.16
CA VAL A 244 16.13 -1.04 3.51
C VAL A 244 14.69 -1.05 4.02
N GLN A 245 14.40 -0.22 5.02
CA GLN A 245 13.03 -0.01 5.48
C GLN A 245 12.19 0.45 4.30
N ALA A 246 11.24 -0.40 3.89
CA ALA A 246 10.31 -0.12 2.80
C ALA A 246 9.71 1.27 3.01
N ALA A 247 10.06 2.21 2.13
CA ALA A 247 9.55 3.57 2.15
C ALA A 247 8.03 3.52 2.33
N LYS A 248 7.52 4.21 3.37
CA LYS A 248 6.12 4.19 3.79
C LYS A 248 5.20 4.28 2.57
N LYS A 249 4.65 3.14 2.16
CA LYS A 249 3.85 3.00 0.94
C LYS A 249 2.59 3.84 1.15
N GLY A 250 2.45 4.89 0.34
CA GLY A 250 1.26 5.75 0.37
C GLY A 250 -0.03 4.95 0.13
N ARG A 251 -1.18 5.58 0.41
CA ARG A 251 -2.51 5.01 0.19
C ARG A 251 -2.59 4.34 -1.19
N ARG A 252 -3.06 3.08 -1.22
CA ARG A 252 -3.21 2.30 -2.47
C ARG A 252 -4.01 3.11 -3.50
N ARG A 253 -3.51 3.15 -4.74
CA ARG A 253 -4.20 3.81 -5.86
C ARG A 253 -5.46 3.00 -6.18
N LYS A 254 -6.57 3.71 -6.48
CA LYS A 254 -7.88 3.10 -6.74
C LYS A 254 -8.04 2.64 -8.20
N LEU A 255 -7.20 3.13 -9.10
CA LEU A 255 -7.27 2.85 -10.53
C LEU A 255 -6.13 1.92 -10.94
N LYS A 256 -6.38 1.09 -11.95
CA LYS A 256 -5.32 0.28 -12.56
C LYS A 256 -4.30 1.20 -13.23
N PRO A 257 -3.01 0.84 -13.25
CA PRO A 257 -2.00 1.63 -13.97
C PRO A 257 -2.36 1.90 -15.43
N LEU A 258 -3.00 0.93 -16.10
CA LEU A 258 -3.47 1.05 -17.48
C LEU A 258 -4.53 2.14 -17.65
N ASP A 259 -5.50 2.20 -16.73
CA ASP A 259 -6.54 3.23 -16.72
C ASP A 259 -5.95 4.61 -16.43
N GLU A 260 -4.98 4.70 -15.51
CA GLU A 260 -4.27 5.95 -15.24
C GLU A 260 -3.52 6.47 -16.48
N PHE A 261 -2.83 5.58 -17.19
CA PHE A 261 -2.14 5.90 -18.44
C PHE A 261 -3.11 6.41 -19.50
N PHE A 262 -4.24 5.71 -19.68
CA PHE A 262 -5.27 6.12 -20.64
C PHE A 262 -5.88 7.49 -20.31
N ILE A 263 -6.15 7.77 -19.02
CA ILE A 263 -6.62 9.08 -18.57
C ILE A 263 -5.64 10.19 -18.96
N VAL A 264 -4.33 9.95 -18.79
CA VAL A 264 -3.28 10.91 -19.12
C VAL A 264 -3.24 11.18 -20.63
N LEU A 265 -3.24 10.13 -21.45
CA LEU A 265 -3.24 10.28 -22.92
C LEU A 265 -4.51 10.96 -23.42
N SER A 266 -5.67 10.58 -22.90
CA SER A 266 -6.96 11.20 -23.24
C SER A 266 -6.97 12.69 -22.94
N ARG A 267 -6.36 13.09 -21.82
CA ARG A 267 -6.21 14.49 -21.45
C ARG A 267 -5.22 15.23 -22.32
N LEU A 268 -4.08 14.63 -22.68
CA LEU A 268 -3.09 15.22 -23.58
C LEU A 268 -3.64 15.43 -24.99
N ARG A 269 -4.36 14.44 -25.53
CA ARG A 269 -4.88 14.48 -26.90
C ARG A 269 -6.12 15.36 -27.03
N ARG A 270 -7.09 15.19 -26.14
CA ARG A 270 -8.43 15.81 -26.28
C ARG A 270 -8.69 16.98 -25.34
N GLY A 271 -7.81 17.21 -24.36
CA GLY A 271 -8.02 18.26 -23.37
C GLY A 271 -9.20 18.01 -22.44
N PHE A 272 -9.65 16.75 -22.28
CA PHE A 272 -10.77 16.43 -21.38
C PHE A 272 -10.53 16.98 -19.98
N SER A 273 -11.55 17.63 -19.42
CA SER A 273 -11.48 18.21 -18.08
C SER A 273 -11.34 17.10 -17.02
N GLU A 274 -10.67 17.42 -15.91
CA GLU A 274 -10.52 16.47 -14.80
C GLU A 274 -11.88 16.01 -14.27
N LYS A 275 -12.89 16.91 -14.28
CA LYS A 275 -14.26 16.60 -13.87
C LYS A 275 -14.91 15.56 -14.78
N HIS A 276 -14.74 15.69 -16.10
CA HIS A 276 -15.29 14.72 -17.04
C HIS A 276 -14.62 13.34 -16.90
N LEU A 277 -13.29 13.31 -16.83
CA LEU A 277 -12.53 12.07 -16.62
C LEU A 277 -12.89 11.41 -15.28
N ALA A 278 -13.09 12.20 -14.23
CA ALA A 278 -13.53 11.71 -12.93
C ALA A 278 -14.90 11.03 -13.00
N HIS A 279 -15.84 11.60 -13.75
CA HIS A 279 -17.16 10.98 -13.97
C HIS A 279 -17.07 9.68 -14.77
N LEU A 280 -16.27 9.64 -15.84
CA LEU A 280 -16.10 8.43 -16.66
C LEU A 280 -15.58 7.23 -15.85
N TYR A 281 -14.66 7.48 -14.93
CA TYR A 281 -14.02 6.44 -14.12
C TYR A 281 -14.61 6.28 -12.72
N GLY A 282 -15.67 7.03 -12.36
CA GLY A 282 -16.29 6.94 -11.03
C GLY A 282 -15.35 7.31 -9.87
N VAL A 283 -14.38 8.19 -10.10
CA VAL A 283 -13.41 8.65 -9.10
C VAL A 283 -13.60 10.12 -8.75
N ALA A 284 -13.06 10.57 -7.61
CA ALA A 284 -13.06 12.00 -7.29
C ALA A 284 -12.15 12.77 -8.26
N GLN A 285 -12.51 14.02 -8.62
CA GLN A 285 -11.67 14.91 -9.45
C GLN A 285 -10.24 15.04 -8.93
N SER A 286 -10.09 15.14 -7.60
CA SER A 286 -8.78 15.21 -6.96
C SER A 286 -7.90 13.97 -7.19
N THR A 287 -8.49 12.83 -7.56
CA THR A 287 -7.76 11.61 -7.96
C THR A 287 -7.10 11.82 -9.32
N VAL A 288 -7.88 12.27 -10.31
CA VAL A 288 -7.39 12.56 -11.68
C VAL A 288 -6.28 13.63 -11.64
N SER A 289 -6.48 14.69 -10.84
CA SER A 289 -5.48 15.75 -10.68
C SER A 289 -4.15 15.23 -10.07
N ARG A 290 -4.23 14.27 -9.14
CA ARG A 290 -3.05 13.64 -8.53
C ARG A 290 -2.34 12.68 -9.48
N ILE A 291 -3.04 12.10 -10.46
CA ILE A 291 -2.48 11.18 -11.45
C ILE A 291 -1.67 11.94 -12.50
N PHE A 292 -2.21 13.05 -13.01
CA PHE A 292 -1.70 13.66 -14.24
C PHE A 292 -0.21 14.05 -14.19
N VAL A 293 0.20 14.89 -13.24
CA VAL A 293 1.59 15.40 -13.21
C VAL A 293 2.64 14.32 -12.94
N PRO A 294 2.47 13.40 -11.96
CA PRO A 294 3.38 12.27 -11.80
C PRO A 294 3.60 11.47 -13.07
N TRP A 295 2.53 11.20 -13.83
CA TRP A 295 2.62 10.49 -15.09
C TRP A 295 3.34 11.30 -16.17
N ILE A 296 3.07 12.59 -16.30
CA ILE A 296 3.79 13.46 -17.25
C ILE A 296 5.30 13.48 -16.93
N ASN A 297 5.66 13.69 -15.66
CA ASN A 297 7.06 13.69 -15.25
C ASN A 297 7.72 12.33 -15.49
N TYR A 298 6.99 11.25 -15.23
CA TYR A 298 7.48 9.89 -15.47
C TYR A 298 7.70 9.59 -16.94
N MET A 299 6.73 9.93 -17.80
CA MET A 299 6.83 9.80 -19.25
C MET A 299 7.97 10.64 -19.80
N TYR A 300 8.12 11.89 -19.33
CA TYR A 300 9.24 12.76 -19.69
C TYR A 300 10.59 12.10 -19.38
N LEU A 301 10.78 11.61 -18.15
CA LEU A 301 12.03 10.93 -17.75
C LEU A 301 12.30 9.63 -18.54
N LYS A 302 11.25 8.96 -19.02
CA LYS A 302 11.38 7.71 -19.79
C LYS A 302 11.59 7.93 -21.29
N PHE A 303 11.12 9.04 -21.83
CA PHE A 303 11.24 9.37 -23.26
C PHE A 303 12.41 10.31 -23.59
N GLY A 304 12.90 11.08 -22.61
CA GLY A 304 14.04 12.01 -22.78
C GLY A 304 13.64 13.47 -22.67
#